data_AF-U2KXQ2-F1
#
_entry.id   AF-U2KXQ2-F1
#
_cell.length_a   1.000
_cell.length_b   1.000
_cell.length_c   1.000
_cell.angle_alpha   90.00
_cell.angle_beta   90.00
_cell.angle_gamma   90.00
#
_symmetry.space_group_name_H-M   'P 1'
#
loop_
_entity.id
_entity.type
_entity.pdbx_description
1 polymer ?
#
loop_
_entity_poly.entity_id
_entity_poly.type
_entity_poly.pdbx_seq_one_letter_code
_entity_poly.pdbx_strand_id
1 'polypeptide(L)'
;MNDVLLIHRIIPKENPEKKHPMTFITGEMEETRWNDLLDLLSRLESLSLSDVILKYNGFTVELKTEDIPELLKQVLIGGYPIYEVYELYDQ
;
A
#
# COMPACT_ATOMS: atom_id res chain seq x y z
N MET A 1 -3.41 25.84 9.66
CA MET A 1 -3.54 24.47 10.19
C MET A 1 -2.16 23.87 10.06
N ASN A 2 -1.59 23.30 11.12
CA ASN A 2 -0.32 22.58 10.98
C ASN A 2 -0.68 21.23 10.34
N ASP A 3 -0.46 21.09 9.04
CA ASP A 3 -0.67 19.85 8.30
C ASP A 3 0.49 18.88 8.63
N VAL A 4 0.58 18.48 9.89
CA VAL A 4 1.55 17.50 10.36
C VAL A 4 0.96 16.11 10.12
N LEU A 5 1.49 15.42 9.12
CA LEU A 5 1.22 14.00 8.91
C LEU A 5 1.90 13.19 10.02
N LEU A 6 1.09 12.59 10.88
CA LEU A 6 1.58 11.63 11.88
C LEU A 6 1.63 10.25 11.23
N ILE A 7 2.85 9.71 11.12
CA ILE A 7 3.10 8.37 10.60
C ILE A 7 3.16 7.39 11.76
N HIS A 8 2.34 6.34 11.70
CA HIS A 8 2.43 5.21 12.61
C HIS A 8 3.72 4.44 12.35
N ARG A 9 4.49 4.18 13.42
CA ARG A 9 5.61 3.26 13.33
C ARG A 9 5.06 1.84 13.16
N ILE A 10 5.35 1.23 12.02
CA ILE A 10 5.00 -0.17 11.77
C ILE A 10 5.92 -1.05 12.63
N ILE A 11 5.35 -1.73 13.62
CA ILE A 11 6.05 -2.71 14.47
C ILE A 11 5.53 -4.10 14.10
N PRO A 12 6.29 -4.91 13.35
CA PRO A 12 5.90 -6.27 13.02
C PRO A 12 5.61 -7.08 14.29
N LYS A 13 4.54 -7.88 14.27
CA LYS A 13 4.11 -8.80 15.35
C LYS A 13 3.48 -8.17 16.60
N GLU A 14 3.33 -6.85 16.69
CA GLU A 14 2.59 -6.24 17.81
C GLU A 14 1.10 -6.62 17.77
N ASN A 15 0.54 -6.75 16.56
CA ASN A 15 -0.79 -7.30 16.33
C ASN A 15 -0.85 -8.04 14.97
N PRO A 16 -0.40 -9.32 14.92
CA PRO A 16 -0.14 -10.02 13.65
C PRO A 16 -1.40 -10.24 12.81
N GLU A 17 -2.57 -10.36 13.43
CA GLU A 17 -3.83 -10.58 12.72
C GLU A 17 -4.51 -9.28 12.27
N LYS A 18 -4.07 -8.13 12.79
CA LYS A 18 -4.70 -6.84 12.47
C LYS A 18 -4.26 -6.38 11.08
N LYS A 19 -5.25 -6.04 10.24
CA LYS A 19 -5.05 -5.27 9.02
C LYS A 19 -4.96 -3.79 9.34
N HIS A 20 -4.10 -3.11 8.61
CA HIS A 20 -3.86 -1.68 8.72
C HIS A 20 -3.95 -1.05 7.33
N PRO A 21 -4.42 0.22 7.23
CA PRO A 21 -4.42 0.97 5.98
C PRO A 21 -2.99 1.38 5.61
N MET A 22 -2.30 0.52 4.88
CA MET A 22 -0.91 0.71 4.46
C MET A 22 -0.87 1.50 3.16
N THR A 23 -0.23 2.66 3.18
CA THR A 23 0.00 3.50 2.00
C THR A 23 1.36 3.21 1.39
N PHE A 24 1.37 2.99 0.08
CA PHE A 24 2.55 2.76 -0.74
C PHE A 24 2.73 3.93 -1.68
N ILE A 25 3.85 4.64 -1.56
CA ILE A 25 4.21 5.72 -2.49
C ILE A 25 4.96 5.12 -3.66
N THR A 26 4.45 5.40 -4.85
CA THR A 26 5.00 4.97 -6.13
C THR A 26 5.17 6.17 -7.05
N GLY A 27 6.21 6.13 -7.88
CA GLY A 27 6.55 7.23 -8.77
C GLY A 27 5.91 7.07 -10.14
N GLU A 28 5.70 8.21 -10.83
CA GLU A 28 5.40 8.27 -12.26
C GLU A 28 4.27 7.32 -12.71
N MET A 29 3.08 7.52 -12.14
CA MET A 29 1.86 6.82 -12.52
C MET A 29 1.11 7.59 -13.62
N GLU A 30 1.20 7.10 -14.86
CA GLU A 30 0.26 7.47 -15.92
C GLU A 30 -1.05 6.68 -15.76
N GLU A 31 -2.18 7.17 -16.30
CA GLU A 31 -3.50 6.52 -16.18
C GLU A 31 -3.50 5.04 -16.58
N THR A 32 -2.73 4.68 -17.62
CA THR A 32 -2.58 3.29 -18.08
C THR A 32 -1.96 2.37 -17.04
N ARG A 33 -1.05 2.89 -16.22
CA ARG A 33 -0.34 2.12 -15.17
C ARG A 33 -1.24 1.84 -13.96
N TRP A 34 -2.33 2.58 -13.76
CA TRP A 34 -3.29 2.30 -12.67
C TRP A 34 -4.09 1.02 -12.92
N ASN A 35 -4.56 0.81 -14.15
CA ASN A 35 -5.31 -0.41 -14.48
C ASN A 35 -4.42 -1.65 -14.35
N ASP A 36 -3.19 -1.58 -14.84
CA ASP A 36 -2.21 -2.67 -14.73
C ASP A 36 -1.83 -2.95 -13.26
N LEU A 37 -1.73 -1.91 -12.42
CA LEU A 37 -1.52 -2.08 -10.99
C LEU A 37 -2.73 -2.74 -10.32
N LEU A 38 -3.95 -2.29 -10.60
CA LEU A 38 -5.16 -2.89 -10.04
C LEU A 38 -5.28 -4.36 -10.47
N ASP A 39 -4.99 -4.69 -11.73
CA ASP A 39 -4.93 -6.06 -12.22
C ASP A 39 -3.89 -6.90 -11.48
N LEU A 40 -2.71 -6.34 -11.18
CA LEU A 40 -1.70 -7.00 -10.35
C LEU A 40 -2.20 -7.24 -8.93
N LEU A 41 -2.76 -6.21 -8.29
CA LEU A 41 -3.27 -6.29 -6.92
C LEU A 41 -4.44 -7.27 -6.79
N SER A 42 -5.31 -7.36 -7.80
CA SER A 42 -6.46 -8.28 -7.83
C SER A 42 -6.08 -9.76 -7.79
N ARG A 43 -4.84 -10.09 -8.17
CA ARG A 43 -4.31 -11.46 -8.18
C ARG A 43 -3.74 -11.89 -6.84
N LEU A 44 -3.66 -10.97 -5.87
CA LEU A 44 -3.13 -11.24 -4.55
C LEU A 44 -4.27 -11.68 -3.63
N GLU A 45 -4.24 -12.94 -3.18
CA GLU A 45 -5.28 -13.51 -2.31
C GLU A 45 -5.46 -12.75 -0.99
N SER A 46 -4.42 -12.02 -0.54
CA SER A 46 -4.44 -11.23 0.69
C SER A 46 -5.22 -9.90 0.58
N LEU A 47 -5.55 -9.47 -0.65
CA LEU A 47 -6.15 -8.18 -0.94
C LEU A 47 -7.52 -8.34 -1.63
N SER A 48 -8.49 -7.56 -1.15
CA SER A 48 -9.71 -7.30 -1.93
C SER A 48 -9.52 -5.98 -2.68
N LEU A 49 -9.89 -5.95 -3.95
CA LEU A 49 -9.91 -4.70 -4.73
C LEU A 49 -10.83 -3.63 -4.13
N SER A 50 -11.86 -4.03 -3.37
CA SER A 50 -12.72 -3.08 -2.64
C SER A 50 -11.95 -2.25 -1.62
N ASP A 51 -10.78 -2.73 -1.20
CA ASP A 51 -10.00 -2.16 -0.11
C ASP A 51 -8.79 -1.37 -0.65
N VAL A 52 -8.69 -1.19 -1.97
CA VAL A 52 -7.65 -0.42 -2.63
C VAL A 52 -8.13 1.01 -2.87
N ILE A 53 -7.45 1.99 -2.28
CA ILE A 53 -7.67 3.41 -2.53
C ILE A 53 -6.51 3.93 -3.39
N LEU A 54 -6.81 4.33 -4.62
CA LEU A 54 -5.82 4.98 -5.48
C LEU A 54 -5.62 6.45 -5.07
N LYS A 55 -4.37 6.88 -5.04
CA LYS A 55 -3.93 8.24 -4.76
C LYS A 55 -3.06 8.73 -5.92
N TYR A 56 -2.90 10.03 -6.07
CA TYR A 56 -2.11 10.59 -7.19
C TYR A 56 -0.64 10.09 -7.21
N ASN A 57 -0.08 9.74 -6.04
CA ASN A 57 1.30 9.30 -5.85
C ASN A 57 1.42 7.89 -5.28
N GLY A 58 0.36 7.09 -5.31
CA GLY A 58 0.37 5.85 -4.55
C GLY A 58 -0.96 5.16 -4.43
N PHE A 59 -0.99 4.17 -3.56
CA PHE A 59 -2.21 3.45 -3.24
C PHE A 59 -2.21 3.07 -1.76
N THR A 60 -3.40 2.95 -1.19
CA THR A 60 -3.60 2.45 0.16
C THR A 60 -4.34 1.13 0.11
N VAL A 61 -3.91 0.16 0.92
CA VAL A 61 -4.53 -1.16 1.03
C VAL A 61 -4.63 -1.63 2.48
N GLU A 62 -5.70 -2.34 2.80
CA GLU A 62 -5.86 -3.03 4.08
C GLU A 62 -5.00 -4.31 4.11
N LEU A 63 -3.91 -4.25 4.86
CA LEU A 63 -2.87 -5.28 4.84
C LEU A 63 -2.34 -5.57 6.24
N LYS A 64 -2.03 -6.83 6.53
CA LYS A 64 -1.28 -7.17 7.74
C LYS A 64 0.17 -6.73 7.60
N THR A 65 0.79 -6.37 8.72
CA THR A 65 2.21 -5.95 8.71
C THR A 65 3.16 -7.03 8.19
N GLU A 66 2.80 -8.31 8.34
CA GLU A 66 3.58 -9.46 7.84
C GLU A 66 3.50 -9.66 6.32
N ASP A 67 2.45 -9.15 5.67
CA ASP A 67 2.23 -9.31 4.23
C ASP A 67 2.92 -8.20 3.41
N ILE A 68 3.41 -7.13 4.06
CA ILE A 68 4.10 -6.00 3.43
C ILE A 68 5.25 -6.48 2.51
N PRO A 69 6.15 -7.40 2.93
CA PRO A 69 7.25 -7.82 2.09
C PRO A 69 6.82 -8.54 0.80
N GLU A 70 5.77 -9.37 0.86
CA GLU A 70 5.30 -10.09 -0.33
C GLU A 70 4.61 -9.13 -1.30
N LEU A 71 3.76 -8.22 -0.80
CA LEU A 71 3.16 -7.18 -1.63
C LEU A 71 4.23 -6.31 -2.31
N LEU A 72 5.23 -5.85 -1.54
CA LEU A 72 6.35 -5.07 -2.07
C LEU A 72 7.06 -5.80 -3.20
N LYS A 73 7.36 -7.09 -3.00
CA LYS A 73 8.02 -7.91 -4.02
C LYS A 73 7.19 -8.00 -5.30
N GLN A 74 5.89 -8.25 -5.20
CA GLN A 74 5.00 -8.37 -6.36
C GLN A 74 4.92 -7.05 -7.14
N VAL A 75 4.75 -5.94 -6.43
CA VAL A 75 4.67 -4.59 -7.00
C VAL A 75 6.00 -4.21 -7.69
N LEU A 76 7.14 -4.52 -7.06
CA LEU A 76 8.46 -4.29 -7.66
C LEU A 76 8.71 -5.16 -8.90
N ILE A 77 8.32 -6.45 -8.88
CA ILE A 77 8.40 -7.33 -10.06
C ILE A 77 7.51 -6.81 -11.19
N GLY A 78 6.36 -6.22 -10.86
CA GLY A 78 5.47 -5.53 -11.81
C GLY A 78 6.05 -4.24 -12.39
N GLY A 79 7.25 -3.81 -11.99
CA GLY A 79 7.91 -2.61 -12.50
C GLY A 79 7.41 -1.31 -11.88
N TYR A 80 6.80 -1.38 -10.69
CA TYR A 80 6.35 -0.22 -9.93
C TYR A 80 7.35 0.09 -8.81
N PRO A 81 8.19 1.13 -8.96
CA PRO A 81 9.14 1.50 -7.91
C PRO A 81 8.39 2.03 -6.69
N ILE A 82 8.68 1.46 -5.51
CA ILE A 82 8.13 1.95 -4.24
C ILE A 82 9.19 2.79 -3.52
N TYR A 83 8.79 4.01 -3.15
CA TYR A 83 9.65 4.97 -2.45
C TYR A 83 9.41 4.96 -0.95
N GLU A 84 8.16 4.78 -0.53
CA GLU A 84 7.77 4.80 0.89
C GLU A 84 6.62 3.82 1.15
N VAL A 85 6.61 3.26 2.36
CA VAL A 85 5.50 2.48 2.91
C VAL A 85 5.21 3.00 4.31
N TYR A 86 3.98 3.42 4.58
CA TYR A 86 3.59 3.95 5.88
C TYR A 86 2.11 3.73 6.21
N GLU A 87 1.79 3.74 7.49
CA GLU A 87 0.44 3.81 8.03
C GLU A 87 0.19 5.24 8.54
N LEU A 88 -0.99 5.82 8.26
CA LEU A 88 -1.38 7.14 8.79
C LEU A 88 -2.11 6.98 10.12
N TYR A 89 -1.85 7.90 11.06
CA TYR A 89 -2.43 7.88 12.42
C TYR A 89 -3.97 8.01 12.42
N ASP A 90 -4.52 8.76 11.47
CA ASP A 90 -5.97 8.99 11.30
C ASP A 90 -6.29 8.92 9.80
N GLN A 91 -7.16 7.98 9.40
CA GLN A 91 -7.86 7.97 8.12
C GLN A 91 -9.37 7.96 8.36
#